data_AF-I1KMS8-F1
#
_entry.id   AF-I1KMS8-F1
#
_cell.length_a   1.000
_cell.length_b   1.000
_cell.length_c   1.000
_cell.angle_alpha   90.00
_cell.angle_beta   90.00
_cell.angle_gamma   90.00
#
_symmetry.space_group_name_H-M   'P 1'
#
loop_
_entity.id
_entity.type
_entity.pdbx_description
1 polymer ?
#
loop_
_entity_poly.entity_id
_entity_poly.type
_entity_poly.pdbx_seq_one_letter_code
_entity_poly.pdbx_strand_id
1 'polypeptide(L)'
;MHSSLSLSFSATSSSAATVSRSRHSFHSPAVATPLNLRFCGLRREAFASGLAASRNRHHSHLPRRPRSAAVSAALSSNGIPPKSFDYDLLIIGAGVGGHGAALHAVEKGLKTAIVEGDVVGGTCVNRGCVPSKALLAVSGRMRELKSDHHLKSFGLQVSAAGYDRQGVADHANNLASKIRNNLTNSMKALGVDILTGFGTILGPQKVKVGSSDKIVTAKDIIIATGSVPFVPKGIEIDGKTVITSDHALKLESVPDWIAIVGSGYIGLEFSDVYTALGSEVTFIEALDQLMPGFDPEISKLAQRVLINPRNIDYHTGVFATKITPARDGKPVLIELIDAKTKEPKDTLEVDAALIATGRAPFTQGLGLENIDVVTQRGFVPVDERMRVIDANGKLVPHLYCIGDANGKMMLAHAASAQGISVVEQVTGRDLVLNHLSIPAACFTHPEISMVGLTEPQAREKGEKEGFEVSVAKTSFKANTKALAENEGEGLAKLIYRPDNGEILGVHIFGLHAADLIHEASNAIALGTRIQDIKFAVHAHPTLSEVLDELFKSAKVKAQASSPGLPKYSSSGGRHKHIQNPVKEGNRLREINNDLMMNNCRSLHVMVSFLLGILSACQRCLCSLLQFLN
;
A
#
# COMPACT_ATOMS: atom_id res chain seq x y z
N MET A 1 1.98 54.84 56.85
CA MET A 1 2.47 53.94 55.78
C MET A 1 1.31 53.73 54.82
N HIS A 2 1.44 54.32 53.63
CA HIS A 2 0.41 54.62 52.62
C HIS A 2 -0.31 53.35 52.10
N SER A 3 -1.65 53.30 52.03
CA SER A 3 -2.58 53.91 51.04
C SER A 3 -2.39 53.31 49.63
N SER A 4 -3.37 52.92 48.82
CA SER A 4 -4.83 53.19 48.73
C SER A 4 -5.38 52.35 47.54
N LEU A 5 -6.49 51.60 47.66
CA LEU A 5 -7.86 51.97 47.24
C LEU A 5 -8.01 52.50 45.79
N SER A 6 -8.73 51.75 44.94
CA SER A 6 -10.08 52.16 44.49
C SER A 6 -10.73 51.12 43.55
N LEU A 7 -11.94 50.72 43.94
CA LEU A 7 -12.99 50.13 43.11
C LEU A 7 -13.81 51.26 42.47
N SER A 8 -14.36 51.05 41.28
CA SER A 8 -15.68 51.60 40.94
C SER A 8 -16.37 50.78 39.84
N PHE A 9 -17.55 50.28 40.19
CA PHE A 9 -18.60 49.77 39.31
C PHE A 9 -19.42 50.95 38.78
N SER A 10 -19.93 50.86 37.54
CA SER A 10 -21.21 51.47 37.13
C SER A 10 -21.74 50.78 35.88
N ALA A 11 -22.94 50.22 35.98
CA ALA A 11 -23.76 49.72 34.88
C ALA A 11 -24.79 50.78 34.47
N THR A 12 -25.22 50.73 33.20
CA THR A 12 -26.46 51.24 32.53
C THR A 12 -26.06 51.73 31.12
N SER A 13 -26.79 51.59 30.02
CA SER A 13 -28.09 50.99 29.66
C SER A 13 -28.22 51.13 28.14
N SER A 14 -28.72 50.09 27.47
CA SER A 14 -29.52 50.08 26.23
C SER A 14 -29.63 51.34 25.35
N SER A 15 -29.26 51.20 24.06
CA SER A 15 -30.10 51.71 22.95
C SER A 15 -29.94 50.87 21.69
N ALA A 16 -31.07 50.34 21.22
CA ALA A 16 -31.22 49.70 19.93
C ALA A 16 -31.05 50.72 18.79
N ALA A 17 -30.44 50.29 17.69
CA ALA A 17 -30.62 50.92 16.38
C ALA A 17 -30.83 49.83 15.32
N THR A 18 -32.01 49.92 14.73
CA THR A 18 -32.59 49.00 13.77
C THR A 18 -32.41 49.59 12.36
N VAL A 19 -32.39 48.71 11.35
CA VAL A 19 -32.73 48.93 9.92
C VAL A 19 -31.65 49.51 9.00
N SER A 20 -31.20 48.67 8.05
CA SER A 20 -31.53 48.89 6.63
C SER A 20 -31.23 47.64 5.79
N ARG A 21 -32.30 46.91 5.45
CA ARG A 21 -32.38 46.02 4.29
C ARG A 21 -32.46 46.89 3.03
N SER A 22 -31.54 46.72 2.07
CA SER A 22 -31.80 47.10 0.68
C SER A 22 -32.01 45.84 -0.16
N ARG A 23 -33.23 45.70 -0.66
CA ARG A 23 -33.59 44.83 -1.78
C ARG A 23 -33.19 45.56 -3.05
N HIS A 24 -32.39 44.93 -3.90
CA HIS A 24 -32.39 45.23 -5.33
C HIS A 24 -32.60 43.94 -6.11
N SER A 25 -33.83 43.77 -6.56
CA SER A 25 -34.24 42.93 -7.68
C SER A 25 -33.93 43.67 -8.98
N PHE A 26 -33.17 43.05 -9.90
CA PHE A 26 -33.26 43.36 -11.33
C PHE A 26 -33.11 42.09 -12.17
N HIS A 27 -33.79 42.15 -13.30
CA HIS A 27 -34.21 41.07 -14.19
C HIS A 27 -33.10 40.24 -14.85
N SER A 28 -33.45 38.99 -15.17
CA SER A 28 -32.84 38.18 -16.22
C SER A 28 -32.83 38.89 -17.58
N PRO A 29 -31.88 38.50 -18.44
CA PRO A 29 -32.32 38.00 -19.73
C PRO A 29 -31.72 36.64 -20.10
N ALA A 30 -32.35 36.09 -21.13
CA ALA A 30 -32.28 34.74 -21.67
C ALA A 30 -30.89 34.21 -22.10
N VAL A 31 -30.76 32.89 -21.94
CA VAL A 31 -30.28 31.87 -22.88
C VAL A 31 -29.08 32.24 -23.78
N ALA A 32 -27.93 31.63 -23.47
CA ALA A 32 -26.87 31.39 -24.45
C ALA A 32 -26.41 29.92 -24.38
N THR A 33 -26.60 29.20 -25.48
CA THR A 33 -26.13 27.86 -25.79
C THR A 33 -24.59 27.73 -25.70
N PRO A 34 -24.03 26.60 -25.23
CA PRO A 34 -22.60 26.36 -25.36
C PRO A 34 -22.24 25.94 -26.80
N LEU A 35 -21.42 26.76 -27.43
CA LEU A 35 -20.76 26.48 -28.71
C LEU A 35 -19.77 25.32 -28.56
N ASN A 36 -19.99 24.28 -29.36
CA ASN A 36 -19.04 23.21 -29.64
C ASN A 36 -17.75 23.78 -30.27
N LEU A 37 -16.62 23.71 -29.57
CA LEU A 37 -15.30 23.84 -30.19
C LEU A 37 -14.83 22.44 -30.62
N ARG A 38 -15.07 22.15 -31.91
CA ARG A 38 -14.44 21.04 -32.64
C ARG A 38 -12.96 21.34 -32.85
N PHE A 39 -12.08 20.50 -32.32
CA PHE A 39 -10.70 20.40 -32.81
C PHE A 39 -10.68 19.48 -34.04
N CYS A 40 -10.57 20.07 -35.23
CA CYS A 40 -10.07 19.43 -36.44
C CYS A 40 -8.53 19.61 -36.40
N GLY A 41 -7.65 18.62 -36.55
CA GLY A 41 -7.59 17.60 -37.59
C GLY A 41 -6.47 17.96 -38.57
N LEU A 42 -5.24 17.47 -38.35
CA LEU A 42 -4.14 17.40 -39.32
C LEU A 42 -3.13 16.35 -38.79
N ARG A 43 -3.20 15.11 -39.29
CA ARG A 43 -2.56 14.51 -40.48
C ARG A 43 -1.09 14.12 -40.28
N ARG A 44 -0.88 12.81 -40.48
CA ARG A 44 0.36 12.13 -40.86
C ARG A 44 1.10 12.89 -41.97
N GLU A 45 2.41 13.04 -41.82
CA GLU A 45 3.32 13.11 -42.95
C GLU A 45 4.48 12.13 -42.75
N ALA A 46 4.54 11.17 -43.67
CA ALA A 46 5.68 10.35 -43.96
C ALA A 46 6.55 11.13 -44.95
N PHE A 47 7.86 11.24 -44.67
CA PHE A 47 8.83 11.68 -45.66
C PHE A 47 9.60 10.47 -46.18
N ALA A 48 9.40 10.19 -47.46
CA ALA A 48 10.24 9.33 -48.28
C ALA A 48 10.64 10.10 -49.55
N SER A 49 11.93 10.31 -49.71
CA SER A 49 12.65 10.70 -50.93
C SER A 49 14.12 10.38 -50.63
N GLY A 50 14.89 9.56 -51.33
CA GLY A 50 14.80 9.00 -52.68
C GLY A 50 16.07 9.41 -53.44
N LEU A 51 17.02 8.46 -53.64
CA LEU A 51 18.18 8.37 -54.58
C LEU A 51 19.21 7.40 -53.92
N ALA A 52 19.84 6.39 -54.52
CA ALA A 52 20.02 5.96 -55.90
C ALA A 52 20.29 4.43 -55.96
N ALA A 53 20.28 3.89 -57.19
CA ALA A 53 20.20 2.48 -57.57
C ALA A 53 21.51 1.66 -57.45
N SER A 54 21.37 0.33 -57.31
CA SER A 54 22.05 -0.63 -58.19
C SER A 54 21.33 -1.99 -58.18
N ARG A 55 21.20 -2.58 -59.37
CA ARG A 55 20.49 -3.82 -59.70
C ARG A 55 21.38 -5.04 -59.44
N ASN A 56 20.78 -6.15 -59.00
CA ASN A 56 20.89 -7.40 -59.75
C ASN A 56 19.74 -8.36 -59.43
N ARG A 57 19.10 -8.85 -60.51
CA ARG A 57 18.04 -9.86 -60.50
C ARG A 57 18.66 -11.24 -60.67
N HIS A 58 18.13 -12.24 -59.98
CA HIS A 58 17.97 -13.57 -60.56
C HIS A 58 16.61 -14.15 -60.16
N HIS A 59 15.81 -14.45 -61.18
CA HIS A 59 14.58 -15.23 -61.12
C HIS A 59 14.92 -16.72 -61.04
N SER A 60 14.14 -17.48 -60.28
CA SER A 60 13.76 -18.84 -60.68
C SER A 60 12.37 -19.20 -60.12
N HIS A 61 11.52 -19.66 -61.04
CA HIS A 61 10.18 -20.20 -60.82
C HIS A 61 10.24 -21.64 -60.26
N LEU A 62 9.14 -22.09 -59.62
CA LEU A 62 8.41 -23.38 -59.75
C LEU A 62 7.65 -23.74 -58.42
N PRO A 63 6.65 -24.65 -58.38
CA PRO A 63 5.23 -24.30 -58.43
C PRO A 63 4.40 -24.77 -57.21
N ARG A 64 3.16 -24.28 -57.13
CA ARG A 64 2.10 -24.69 -56.18
C ARG A 64 1.58 -26.11 -56.45
N ARG A 65 1.43 -26.93 -55.40
CA ARG A 65 0.38 -27.97 -55.27
C ARG A 65 0.04 -28.22 -53.79
N PRO A 66 -1.22 -28.57 -53.45
CA PRO A 66 -1.72 -28.61 -52.08
C PRO A 66 -1.49 -29.97 -51.42
N ARG A 67 -1.26 -29.99 -50.11
CA ARG A 67 -1.33 -31.22 -49.30
C ARG A 67 -2.37 -31.04 -48.21
N SER A 68 -3.54 -31.63 -48.46
CA SER A 68 -4.47 -32.09 -47.44
C SER A 68 -3.85 -33.31 -46.75
N ALA A 69 -3.63 -33.22 -45.45
CA ALA A 69 -3.44 -34.38 -44.59
C ALA A 69 -4.47 -34.28 -43.46
N ALA A 70 -5.58 -34.99 -43.65
CA ALA A 70 -6.52 -35.31 -42.60
C ALA A 70 -5.83 -36.33 -41.67
N VAL A 71 -5.74 -35.99 -40.38
CA VAL A 71 -5.49 -36.97 -39.32
C VAL A 71 -6.78 -37.08 -38.52
N SER A 72 -7.44 -38.22 -38.69
CA SER A 72 -8.55 -38.67 -37.85
C SER A 72 -8.11 -38.75 -36.39
N ALA A 73 -8.84 -38.08 -35.51
CA ALA A 73 -8.97 -38.49 -34.13
C ALA A 73 -10.46 -38.77 -33.88
N ALA A 74 -10.81 -40.05 -33.77
CA ALA A 74 -12.12 -40.49 -33.32
C ALA A 74 -11.97 -41.07 -31.91
N LEU A 75 -13.04 -40.89 -31.11
CA LEU A 75 -13.37 -41.56 -29.82
C LEU A 75 -12.72 -40.91 -28.59
N SER A 76 -13.42 -40.46 -27.53
CA SER A 76 -14.83 -40.59 -27.15
C SER A 76 -15.17 -39.47 -26.17
N SER A 77 -16.04 -38.52 -26.52
CA SER A 77 -16.73 -37.72 -25.51
C SER A 77 -18.05 -38.42 -25.21
N ASN A 78 -18.12 -39.13 -24.08
CA ASN A 78 -19.41 -39.56 -23.53
C ASN A 78 -20.31 -38.33 -23.44
N GLY A 79 -21.47 -38.42 -24.08
CA GLY A 79 -22.43 -37.33 -24.28
C GLY A 79 -23.05 -36.82 -22.98
N ILE A 80 -22.29 -36.01 -22.26
CA ILE A 80 -22.83 -34.97 -21.40
C ILE A 80 -22.73 -33.70 -22.23
N PRO A 81 -23.84 -33.04 -22.61
CA PRO A 81 -23.76 -31.71 -23.22
C PRO A 81 -22.92 -30.83 -22.28
N PRO A 82 -21.97 -30.01 -22.79
CA PRO A 82 -21.17 -29.17 -21.92
C PRO A 82 -22.13 -28.38 -21.02
N LYS A 83 -22.00 -28.52 -19.70
CA LYS A 83 -22.77 -27.71 -18.76
C LYS A 83 -22.52 -26.25 -19.15
N SER A 84 -23.53 -25.60 -19.69
CA SER A 84 -23.46 -24.16 -20.00
C SER A 84 -23.56 -23.42 -18.67
N PHE A 85 -22.42 -23.07 -18.09
CA PHE A 85 -22.37 -22.17 -16.95
C PHE A 85 -22.68 -20.74 -17.41
N ASP A 86 -23.27 -19.93 -16.53
CA ASP A 86 -23.48 -18.51 -16.82
C ASP A 86 -22.14 -17.76 -16.94
N TYR A 87 -21.14 -18.17 -16.15
CA TYR A 87 -19.80 -17.59 -16.10
C TYR A 87 -18.71 -18.65 -16.03
N ASP A 88 -17.51 -18.31 -16.49
CA ASP A 88 -16.32 -19.13 -16.24
C ASP A 88 -15.85 -18.95 -14.79
N LEU A 89 -15.91 -17.72 -14.28
CA LEU A 89 -15.50 -17.38 -12.93
C LEU A 89 -16.54 -16.48 -12.24
N LEU A 90 -16.97 -16.88 -11.05
CA LEU A 90 -17.79 -16.05 -10.16
C LEU A 90 -17.01 -15.74 -8.88
N ILE A 91 -16.96 -14.47 -8.52
CA ILE A 91 -16.26 -13.99 -7.33
C ILE A 91 -17.29 -13.45 -6.34
N ILE A 92 -17.28 -13.91 -5.09
CA ILE A 92 -18.17 -13.43 -4.03
C ILE A 92 -17.40 -12.42 -3.17
N GLY A 93 -17.66 -11.13 -3.39
CA GLY A 93 -17.04 -9.99 -2.71
C GLY A 93 -16.19 -9.14 -3.66
N ALA A 94 -16.48 -7.83 -3.72
CA ALA A 94 -15.80 -6.84 -4.56
C ALA A 94 -14.80 -5.98 -3.78
N GLY A 95 -14.16 -6.55 -2.75
CA GLY A 95 -12.97 -5.97 -2.12
C GLY A 95 -11.76 -5.97 -3.05
N VAL A 96 -10.61 -5.43 -2.59
CA VAL A 96 -9.37 -5.38 -3.39
C VAL A 96 -8.95 -6.75 -3.92
N GLY A 97 -9.10 -7.82 -3.11
CA GLY A 97 -8.82 -9.20 -3.56
C GLY A 97 -9.71 -9.65 -4.72
N GLY A 98 -11.03 -9.50 -4.58
CA GLY A 98 -11.98 -9.87 -5.63
C GLY A 98 -11.87 -9.02 -6.88
N HIS A 99 -11.60 -7.71 -6.71
CA HIS A 99 -11.33 -6.80 -7.82
C HIS A 99 -10.08 -7.22 -8.59
N GLY A 100 -8.96 -7.46 -7.90
CA GLY A 100 -7.71 -7.93 -8.53
C GLY A 100 -7.87 -9.26 -9.26
N ALA A 101 -8.61 -10.21 -8.67
CA ALA A 101 -8.96 -11.47 -9.33
C ALA A 101 -9.80 -11.23 -10.60
N ALA A 102 -10.80 -10.35 -10.54
CA ALA A 102 -11.69 -10.08 -11.68
C ALA A 102 -10.94 -9.45 -12.86
N LEU A 103 -10.07 -8.47 -12.60
CA LEU A 103 -9.26 -7.84 -13.65
C LEU A 103 -8.35 -8.87 -14.34
N HIS A 104 -7.67 -9.70 -13.55
CA HIS A 104 -6.79 -10.73 -14.07
C HIS A 104 -7.55 -11.82 -14.84
N ALA A 105 -8.75 -12.18 -14.37
CA ALA A 105 -9.59 -13.17 -15.03
C ALA A 105 -10.03 -12.72 -16.43
N VAL A 106 -10.41 -11.45 -16.58
CA VAL A 106 -10.73 -10.88 -17.90
C VAL A 106 -9.49 -10.84 -18.80
N GLU A 107 -8.32 -10.49 -18.27
CA GLU A 107 -7.06 -10.54 -19.04
C GLU A 107 -6.78 -11.96 -19.58
N LYS A 108 -7.12 -12.99 -18.81
CA LYS A 108 -7.03 -14.40 -19.24
C LYS A 108 -8.18 -14.87 -20.12
N GLY A 109 -9.10 -13.98 -20.49
CA GLY A 109 -10.22 -14.27 -21.38
C GLY A 109 -11.38 -15.03 -20.74
N LEU A 110 -11.48 -15.04 -19.41
CA LEU A 110 -12.61 -15.66 -18.70
C LEU A 110 -13.84 -14.75 -18.72
N LYS A 111 -15.02 -15.32 -18.92
CA LYS A 111 -16.28 -14.63 -18.66
C LYS A 111 -16.50 -14.54 -17.15
N THR A 112 -16.41 -13.33 -16.58
CA THR A 112 -16.34 -13.13 -15.13
C THR A 112 -17.51 -12.29 -14.59
N ALA A 113 -18.04 -12.71 -13.44
CA ALA A 113 -18.96 -11.91 -12.62
C ALA A 113 -18.45 -11.76 -11.19
N ILE A 114 -18.86 -10.68 -10.55
CA ILE A 114 -18.62 -10.40 -9.12
C ILE A 114 -19.96 -10.17 -8.40
N VAL A 115 -20.13 -10.78 -7.24
CA VAL A 115 -21.29 -10.61 -6.37
C VAL A 115 -20.90 -9.70 -5.21
N GLU A 116 -21.58 -8.58 -5.03
CA GLU A 116 -21.28 -7.60 -3.97
C GLU A 116 -22.55 -7.26 -3.18
N GLY A 117 -22.52 -7.52 -1.87
CA GLY A 117 -23.65 -7.34 -0.97
C GLY A 117 -23.75 -5.96 -0.33
N ASP A 118 -22.68 -5.16 -0.39
CA ASP A 118 -22.58 -3.82 0.17
C ASP A 118 -22.09 -2.84 -0.90
N VAL A 119 -20.79 -2.55 -0.95
CA VAL A 119 -20.23 -1.53 -1.82
C VAL A 119 -18.88 -1.97 -2.40
N VAL A 120 -18.71 -1.73 -3.70
CA VAL A 120 -17.47 -2.02 -4.43
C VAL A 120 -16.26 -1.36 -3.76
N GLY A 121 -15.15 -2.08 -3.73
CA GLY A 121 -13.92 -1.72 -3.04
C GLY A 121 -13.80 -2.36 -1.65
N GLY A 122 -14.90 -2.90 -1.11
CA GLY A 122 -14.94 -3.60 0.17
C GLY A 122 -14.35 -2.77 1.32
N THR A 123 -13.79 -3.45 2.32
CA THR A 123 -13.23 -2.80 3.51
C THR A 123 -12.10 -1.82 3.19
N CYS A 124 -11.10 -2.24 2.41
CA CYS A 124 -9.89 -1.45 2.17
C CYS A 124 -10.18 -0.04 1.61
N VAL A 125 -11.08 0.04 0.63
CA VAL A 125 -11.39 1.31 -0.04
C VAL A 125 -12.36 2.16 0.77
N ASN A 126 -13.38 1.55 1.39
CA ASN A 126 -14.50 2.29 1.96
C ASN A 126 -14.37 2.54 3.47
N ARG A 127 -13.70 1.65 4.20
CA ARG A 127 -13.64 1.63 5.67
C ARG A 127 -12.30 1.04 6.17
N GLY A 128 -11.21 1.40 5.51
CA GLY A 128 -9.89 0.84 5.80
C GLY A 128 -8.77 1.69 5.25
N CYS A 129 -7.89 1.07 4.47
CA CYS A 129 -6.61 1.65 4.07
C CYS A 129 -6.71 3.01 3.37
N VAL A 130 -7.66 3.19 2.44
CA VAL A 130 -7.75 4.44 1.66
C VAL A 130 -8.09 5.66 2.54
N PRO A 131 -9.21 5.66 3.29
CA PRO A 131 -9.50 6.78 4.19
C PRO A 131 -8.47 6.88 5.33
N SER A 132 -7.92 5.77 5.86
CA SER A 132 -6.91 5.87 6.93
C SER A 132 -5.64 6.57 6.45
N LYS A 133 -5.20 6.29 5.22
CA LYS A 133 -4.03 6.93 4.61
C LYS A 133 -4.28 8.41 4.31
N ALA A 134 -5.51 8.80 3.98
CA ALA A 134 -5.87 10.21 3.84
C ALA A 134 -5.79 10.96 5.19
N LEU A 135 -6.28 10.35 6.28
CA LEU A 135 -6.19 10.92 7.62
C LEU A 135 -4.73 11.01 8.11
N LEU A 136 -3.94 9.96 7.92
CA LEU A 136 -2.51 9.94 8.25
C LEU A 136 -1.74 10.97 7.44
N ALA A 137 -2.08 11.15 6.16
CA ALA A 137 -1.47 12.19 5.34
C ALA A 137 -1.64 13.56 5.99
N VAL A 138 -2.85 13.96 6.37
CA VAL A 138 -3.08 15.21 7.10
C VAL A 138 -2.33 15.24 8.44
N SER A 139 -2.39 14.15 9.19
CA SER A 139 -1.77 14.02 10.51
C SER A 139 -0.26 14.22 10.47
N GLY A 140 0.41 13.68 9.46
CA GLY A 140 1.84 13.89 9.21
C GLY A 140 2.18 15.36 9.00
N ARG A 141 1.45 16.07 8.12
CA ARG A 141 1.66 17.52 7.90
C ARG A 141 1.38 18.30 9.18
N MET A 142 0.31 17.94 9.91
CA MET A 142 -0.03 18.63 11.15
C MET A 142 1.06 18.46 12.21
N ARG A 143 1.66 17.27 12.28
CA ARG A 143 2.78 16.97 13.18
C ARG A 143 4.03 17.77 12.80
N GLU A 144 4.36 17.85 11.52
CA GLU A 144 5.45 18.67 11.00
C GLU A 144 5.24 20.16 11.34
N LEU A 145 4.05 20.70 11.03
CA LEU A 145 3.70 22.09 11.30
C LEU A 145 3.69 22.46 12.79
N LYS A 146 3.41 21.50 13.67
CA LYS A 146 3.47 21.65 15.14
C LYS A 146 4.88 21.49 15.71
N SER A 147 5.83 20.94 14.94
CA SER A 147 7.18 20.64 15.41
C SER A 147 8.07 21.88 15.34
N ASP A 148 7.85 22.82 16.26
CA ASP A 148 8.57 24.12 16.31
C ASP A 148 10.09 23.95 16.34
N HIS A 149 10.61 23.01 17.15
CA HIS A 149 12.06 22.74 17.21
C HIS A 149 12.60 22.27 15.86
N HIS A 150 11.89 21.37 15.18
CA HIS A 150 12.32 20.84 13.88
C HIS A 150 12.27 21.92 12.80
N LEU A 151 11.17 22.68 12.68
CA LEU A 151 11.06 23.75 11.70
C LEU A 151 12.11 24.86 11.91
N LYS A 152 12.36 25.25 13.17
CA LYS A 152 13.41 26.23 13.50
C LYS A 152 14.80 25.74 13.11
N SER A 153 15.06 24.42 13.19
CA SER A 153 16.34 23.85 12.73
C SER A 153 16.55 24.02 11.21
N PHE A 154 15.47 24.16 10.43
CA PHE A 154 15.50 24.52 9.01
C PHE A 154 15.44 26.03 8.74
N GLY A 155 15.38 26.87 9.78
CA GLY A 155 15.15 28.30 9.62
C GLY A 155 13.73 28.66 9.19
N LEU A 156 12.78 27.73 9.34
CA LEU A 156 11.35 27.94 9.06
C LEU A 156 10.61 28.29 10.36
N GLN A 157 9.55 29.11 10.23
CA GLN A 157 8.70 29.50 11.35
C GLN A 157 7.24 29.48 10.93
N VAL A 158 6.39 28.92 11.79
CA VAL A 158 4.93 28.86 11.61
C VAL A 158 4.30 29.47 12.87
N SER A 159 3.50 30.53 12.71
CA SER A 159 2.95 31.27 13.85
C SER A 159 1.86 30.51 14.62
N ALA A 160 1.00 29.78 13.91
CA ALA A 160 -0.02 28.91 14.50
C ALA A 160 -0.43 27.84 13.48
N ALA A 161 -0.33 26.57 13.85
CA ALA A 161 -0.85 25.46 13.07
C ALA A 161 -2.28 25.16 13.51
N GLY A 162 -3.22 25.05 12.57
CA GLY A 162 -4.61 24.69 12.81
C GLY A 162 -5.16 23.79 11.70
N TYR A 163 -6.33 23.20 11.93
CA TYR A 163 -7.02 22.37 10.95
C TYR A 163 -8.53 22.58 11.01
N ASP A 164 -9.21 22.38 9.89
CA ASP A 164 -10.66 22.25 9.83
C ASP A 164 -11.03 20.77 9.85
N ARG A 165 -11.60 20.29 10.97
CA ARG A 165 -12.00 18.88 11.13
C ARG A 165 -12.88 18.40 9.97
N GLN A 166 -13.84 19.22 9.53
CA GLN A 166 -14.75 18.81 8.47
C GLN A 166 -14.00 18.67 7.14
N GLY A 167 -13.13 19.62 6.80
CA GLY A 167 -12.25 19.53 5.64
C GLY A 167 -11.35 18.28 5.64
N VAL A 168 -10.85 17.85 6.82
CA VAL A 168 -10.07 16.60 6.96
C VAL A 168 -10.93 15.38 6.69
N ALA A 169 -12.13 15.30 7.28
CA ALA A 169 -13.07 14.21 7.05
C ALA A 169 -13.51 14.14 5.59
N ASP A 170 -13.81 15.29 4.98
CA ASP A 170 -14.22 15.39 3.58
C ASP A 170 -13.10 14.95 2.64
N HIS A 171 -11.84 15.27 2.94
CA HIS A 171 -10.69 14.78 2.18
C HIS A 171 -10.64 13.25 2.12
N ALA A 172 -10.79 12.57 3.27
CA ALA A 172 -10.81 11.11 3.35
C ALA A 172 -12.00 10.50 2.60
N ASN A 173 -13.21 11.05 2.79
CA ASN A 173 -14.43 10.60 2.14
C ASN A 173 -14.40 10.77 0.61
N ASN A 174 -13.86 11.90 0.14
CA ASN A 174 -13.71 12.19 -1.28
C ASN A 174 -12.73 11.24 -1.95
N LEU A 175 -11.60 10.93 -1.29
CA LEU A 175 -10.64 9.95 -1.80
C LEU A 175 -11.26 8.56 -1.89
N ALA A 176 -11.91 8.08 -0.83
CA ALA A 176 -12.59 6.79 -0.81
C ALA A 176 -13.64 6.68 -1.94
N SER A 177 -14.45 7.72 -2.11
CA SER A 177 -15.47 7.79 -3.17
C SER A 177 -14.87 7.77 -4.57
N LYS A 178 -13.79 8.52 -4.80
CA LYS A 178 -13.07 8.54 -6.07
C LYS A 178 -12.51 7.16 -6.42
N ILE A 179 -11.83 6.50 -5.48
CA ILE A 179 -11.24 5.18 -5.71
C ILE A 179 -12.32 4.12 -5.95
N ARG A 180 -13.39 4.10 -5.16
CA ARG A 180 -14.55 3.22 -5.36
C ARG A 180 -15.15 3.36 -6.76
N ASN A 181 -15.35 4.60 -7.22
CA ASN A 181 -15.87 4.86 -8.56
C ASN A 181 -14.92 4.36 -9.65
N ASN A 182 -13.61 4.58 -9.47
CA ASN A 182 -12.60 4.08 -10.40
C ASN A 182 -12.61 2.55 -10.51
N LEU A 183 -12.66 1.83 -9.38
CA LEU A 183 -12.74 0.36 -9.35
C LEU A 183 -14.04 -0.16 -10.01
N THR A 184 -15.16 0.51 -9.74
CA THR A 184 -16.45 0.15 -10.35
C THR A 184 -16.41 0.35 -11.86
N ASN A 185 -15.88 1.49 -12.32
CA ASN A 185 -15.82 1.82 -13.73
C ASN A 185 -14.82 0.94 -14.49
N SER A 186 -13.68 0.58 -13.90
CA SER A 186 -12.71 -0.32 -14.55
C SER A 186 -13.28 -1.72 -14.77
N MET A 187 -13.98 -2.29 -13.78
CA MET A 187 -14.67 -3.58 -13.94
C MET A 187 -15.74 -3.53 -15.04
N LYS A 188 -16.57 -2.49 -15.06
CA LYS A 188 -17.58 -2.30 -16.11
C LYS A 188 -16.96 -2.14 -17.49
N ALA A 189 -15.90 -1.35 -17.61
CA ALA A 189 -15.19 -1.12 -18.88
C ALA A 189 -14.58 -2.41 -19.45
N LEU A 190 -14.18 -3.35 -18.58
CA LEU A 190 -13.64 -4.65 -18.94
C LEU A 190 -14.71 -5.74 -19.13
N GLY A 191 -15.99 -5.40 -18.97
CA GLY A 191 -17.09 -6.35 -19.18
C GLY A 191 -17.31 -7.34 -18.02
N VAL A 192 -16.86 -7.02 -16.81
CA VAL A 192 -17.21 -7.79 -15.60
C VAL A 192 -18.63 -7.46 -15.18
N ASP A 193 -19.47 -8.46 -15.06
CA ASP A 193 -20.84 -8.30 -14.54
C ASP A 193 -20.80 -8.10 -13.02
N ILE A 194 -21.33 -6.98 -12.53
CA ILE A 194 -21.46 -6.70 -11.09
C ILE A 194 -22.89 -7.02 -10.66
N LEU A 195 -23.04 -8.07 -9.87
CA LEU A 195 -24.30 -8.57 -9.35
C LEU A 195 -24.50 -8.08 -7.91
N THR A 196 -25.38 -7.11 -7.71
CA THR A 196 -25.65 -6.56 -6.38
C THR A 196 -26.55 -7.48 -5.56
N GLY A 197 -26.09 -7.87 -4.38
CA GLY A 197 -26.81 -8.72 -3.43
C GLY A 197 -25.88 -9.65 -2.65
N PHE A 198 -26.38 -10.21 -1.55
CA PHE A 198 -25.65 -11.23 -0.80
C PHE A 198 -25.50 -12.52 -1.63
N GLY A 199 -24.28 -13.02 -1.75
CA GLY A 199 -23.99 -14.30 -2.40
C GLY A 199 -24.04 -15.45 -1.41
N THR A 200 -24.90 -16.43 -1.65
CA THR A 200 -24.99 -17.66 -0.83
C THR A 200 -24.74 -18.88 -1.70
N ILE A 201 -23.76 -19.70 -1.33
CA ILE A 201 -23.44 -20.96 -2.00
C ILE A 201 -24.56 -21.96 -1.69
N LEU A 202 -25.25 -22.42 -2.73
CA LEU A 202 -26.32 -23.42 -2.61
C LEU A 202 -25.83 -24.85 -2.80
N GLY A 203 -24.60 -25.00 -3.30
CA GLY A 203 -23.99 -26.27 -3.65
C GLY A 203 -22.84 -26.07 -4.63
N PRO A 204 -22.28 -27.16 -5.18
CA PRO A 204 -21.19 -27.06 -6.14
C PRO A 204 -21.55 -26.18 -7.33
N GLN A 205 -20.71 -25.18 -7.62
CA GLN A 205 -20.82 -24.32 -8.80
C GLN A 205 -22.15 -23.54 -8.93
N LYS A 206 -22.87 -23.32 -7.81
CA LYS A 206 -24.17 -22.62 -7.76
C LYS A 206 -24.23 -21.61 -6.62
N VAL A 207 -24.56 -20.36 -6.95
CA VAL A 207 -24.68 -19.26 -5.98
C VAL A 207 -26.02 -18.55 -6.16
N LYS A 208 -26.76 -18.35 -5.06
CA LYS A 208 -27.92 -17.45 -5.00
C LYS A 208 -27.44 -16.03 -4.80
N VAL A 209 -28.03 -15.06 -5.52
CA VAL A 209 -27.69 -13.64 -5.39
C VAL A 209 -28.88 -12.83 -4.90
N GLY A 210 -28.69 -12.18 -3.75
CA GLY A 210 -29.67 -11.30 -3.11
C GLY A 210 -30.90 -12.05 -2.57
N SER A 211 -31.97 -11.29 -2.31
CA SER A 211 -33.24 -11.82 -1.80
C SER A 211 -34.09 -12.48 -2.88
N SER A 212 -33.79 -12.22 -4.16
CA SER A 212 -34.45 -12.86 -5.30
C SER A 212 -34.03 -14.33 -5.44
N ASP A 213 -34.85 -15.16 -6.08
CA ASP A 213 -34.46 -16.54 -6.46
C ASP A 213 -33.51 -16.59 -7.68
N LYS A 214 -32.74 -15.52 -7.90
CA LYS A 214 -31.71 -15.50 -8.93
C LYS A 214 -30.56 -16.43 -8.52
N ILE A 215 -30.47 -17.55 -9.23
CA ILE A 215 -29.36 -18.50 -9.12
C ILE A 215 -28.42 -18.25 -10.29
N VAL A 216 -27.13 -18.15 -9.98
CA VAL A 216 -26.04 -18.00 -10.95
C VAL A 216 -25.15 -19.23 -10.87
N THR A 217 -24.76 -19.73 -12.03
CA THR A 217 -23.86 -20.89 -12.18
C THR A 217 -22.51 -20.44 -12.73
N ALA A 218 -21.43 -21.01 -12.21
CA ALA A 218 -20.09 -20.70 -12.69
C ALA A 218 -19.19 -21.92 -12.64
N LYS A 219 -18.26 -22.04 -13.60
CA LYS A 219 -17.31 -23.14 -13.63
C LYS A 219 -16.42 -23.12 -12.38
N ASP A 220 -15.85 -21.97 -12.01
CA ASP A 220 -15.05 -21.80 -10.80
C ASP A 220 -15.62 -20.67 -9.92
N ILE A 221 -15.49 -20.80 -8.59
CA ILE A 221 -15.97 -19.82 -7.61
C ILE A 221 -14.82 -19.39 -6.68
N ILE A 222 -14.66 -18.08 -6.48
CA ILE A 222 -13.75 -17.50 -5.49
C ILE A 222 -14.56 -16.81 -4.39
N ILE A 223 -14.35 -17.21 -3.13
CA ILE A 223 -14.82 -16.50 -1.95
C ILE A 223 -13.81 -15.40 -1.61
N ALA A 224 -14.27 -14.15 -1.59
CA ALA A 224 -13.47 -12.95 -1.30
C ALA A 224 -14.21 -11.98 -0.38
N THR A 225 -14.98 -12.50 0.58
CA THR A 225 -15.88 -11.72 1.44
C THR A 225 -15.18 -10.88 2.51
N GLY A 226 -13.88 -11.06 2.70
CA GLY A 226 -13.07 -10.23 3.57
C GLY A 226 -13.37 -10.41 5.06
N SER A 227 -13.30 -9.32 5.80
CA SER A 227 -13.41 -9.30 7.27
C SER A 227 -14.11 -8.04 7.78
N VAL A 228 -14.55 -8.10 9.04
CA VAL A 228 -15.14 -7.01 9.83
C VAL A 228 -14.33 -6.77 11.11
N PRO A 229 -14.42 -5.60 11.76
CA PRO A 229 -13.81 -5.38 13.07
C PRO A 229 -14.25 -6.45 14.08
N PHE A 230 -13.30 -7.01 14.82
CA PHE A 230 -13.62 -7.95 15.89
C PHE A 230 -13.85 -7.19 17.19
N VAL A 231 -15.04 -7.33 17.77
CA VAL A 231 -15.41 -6.73 19.05
C VAL A 231 -15.51 -7.83 20.12
N PRO A 232 -14.64 -7.84 21.14
CA PRO A 232 -14.73 -8.76 22.26
C PRO A 232 -16.09 -8.69 22.97
N LYS A 233 -16.50 -9.81 23.59
CA LYS A 233 -17.71 -9.84 24.42
C LYS A 233 -17.58 -8.86 25.59
N GLY A 234 -18.68 -8.19 25.94
CA GLY A 234 -18.73 -7.22 27.04
C GLY A 234 -18.53 -5.76 26.62
N ILE A 235 -18.19 -5.51 25.36
CA ILE A 235 -18.01 -4.17 24.80
C ILE A 235 -19.27 -3.76 24.03
N GLU A 236 -19.89 -2.65 24.44
CA GLU A 236 -21.04 -2.07 23.75
C GLU A 236 -20.57 -0.96 22.79
N ILE A 237 -20.80 -1.13 21.49
CA ILE A 237 -20.47 -0.14 20.46
C ILE A 237 -21.69 0.76 20.24
N ASP A 238 -21.54 2.07 20.40
CA ASP A 238 -22.58 3.07 20.07
C ASP A 238 -22.31 3.81 18.76
N GLY A 239 -21.11 3.65 18.20
CA GLY A 239 -20.68 4.31 16.97
C GLY A 239 -20.39 5.81 17.13
N LYS A 240 -20.37 6.32 18.36
CA LYS A 240 -20.13 7.74 18.69
C LYS A 240 -19.00 7.94 19.68
N THR A 241 -19.11 7.33 20.86
CA THR A 241 -18.10 7.42 21.93
C THR A 241 -17.34 6.11 22.10
N VAL A 242 -17.97 4.97 21.84
CA VAL A 242 -17.31 3.67 21.72
C VAL A 242 -17.40 3.25 20.26
N ILE A 243 -16.25 3.30 19.59
CA ILE A 243 -16.13 3.22 18.14
C ILE A 243 -15.20 2.09 17.70
N THR A 244 -15.37 1.68 16.45
CA THR A 244 -14.42 0.80 15.75
C THR A 244 -13.71 1.60 14.65
N SER A 245 -12.76 0.97 13.94
CA SER A 245 -12.12 1.58 12.77
C SER A 245 -13.13 2.13 11.75
N ASP A 246 -14.26 1.44 11.55
CA ASP A 246 -15.26 1.82 10.55
C ASP A 246 -15.92 3.17 10.86
N HIS A 247 -15.98 3.53 12.15
CA HIS A 247 -16.51 4.79 12.63
C HIS A 247 -15.42 5.86 12.71
N ALA A 248 -14.23 5.51 13.23
CA ALA A 248 -13.10 6.43 13.40
C ALA A 248 -12.67 7.11 12.08
N LEU A 249 -12.79 6.41 10.95
CA LEU A 249 -12.46 6.94 9.62
C LEU A 249 -13.33 8.13 9.18
N LYS A 250 -14.53 8.28 9.76
CA LYS A 250 -15.43 9.39 9.47
C LYS A 250 -15.01 10.68 10.18
N LEU A 251 -14.16 10.57 11.20
CA LEU A 251 -13.65 11.67 12.02
C LEU A 251 -14.76 12.64 12.46
N GLU A 252 -15.89 12.11 12.95
CA GLU A 252 -17.05 12.93 13.36
C GLU A 252 -16.70 13.89 14.51
N SER A 253 -15.79 13.47 15.39
CA SER A 253 -15.21 14.26 16.48
C SER A 253 -13.73 13.92 16.67
N VAL A 254 -13.02 14.83 17.33
CA VAL A 254 -11.67 14.58 17.90
C VAL A 254 -11.84 14.72 19.42
N PRO A 255 -11.92 13.60 20.16
CA PRO A 255 -12.08 13.65 21.62
C PRO A 255 -10.82 14.22 22.29
N ASP A 256 -10.95 14.83 23.46
CA ASP A 256 -9.80 15.32 24.21
C ASP A 256 -8.96 14.13 24.72
N TRP A 257 -9.61 13.07 25.21
CA TRP A 257 -8.97 11.82 25.63
C TRP A 257 -9.62 10.58 25.03
N ILE A 258 -8.83 9.75 24.32
CA ILE A 258 -9.29 8.49 23.72
C ILE A 258 -8.49 7.28 24.20
N ALA A 259 -9.19 6.25 24.68
CA ALA A 259 -8.59 4.94 24.90
C ALA A 259 -8.57 4.12 23.60
N ILE A 260 -7.46 3.47 23.28
CA ILE A 260 -7.35 2.56 22.13
C ILE A 260 -7.08 1.14 22.65
N VAL A 261 -8.04 0.24 22.44
CA VAL A 261 -7.93 -1.17 22.85
C VAL A 261 -7.25 -1.96 21.73
N GLY A 262 -5.99 -2.34 21.95
CA GLY A 262 -5.12 -3.06 21.02
C GLY A 262 -4.05 -2.17 20.38
N SER A 263 -2.79 -2.60 20.47
CA SER A 263 -1.61 -1.87 19.99
C SER A 263 -1.06 -2.38 18.64
N GLY A 264 -1.91 -3.01 17.83
CA GLY A 264 -1.58 -3.46 16.47
C GLY A 264 -1.61 -2.33 15.44
N TYR A 265 -1.45 -2.68 14.16
CA TYR A 265 -1.40 -1.73 13.03
C TYR A 265 -2.48 -0.63 13.07
N ILE A 266 -3.75 -1.03 13.25
CA ILE A 266 -4.88 -0.10 13.28
C ILE A 266 -4.77 0.85 14.48
N GLY A 267 -4.47 0.33 15.67
CA GLY A 267 -4.34 1.14 16.88
C GLY A 267 -3.21 2.16 16.79
N LEU A 268 -2.05 1.77 16.25
CA LEU A 268 -0.91 2.65 16.03
C LEU A 268 -1.19 3.74 14.99
N GLU A 269 -1.82 3.39 13.85
CA GLU A 269 -2.19 4.39 12.85
C GLU A 269 -3.16 5.42 13.44
N PHE A 270 -4.16 4.98 14.21
CA PHE A 270 -5.12 5.91 14.82
C PHE A 270 -4.52 6.70 15.99
N SER A 271 -3.59 6.15 16.77
CA SER A 271 -2.90 6.97 17.79
C SER A 271 -2.08 8.08 17.15
N ASP A 272 -1.46 7.82 15.99
CA ASP A 272 -0.75 8.84 15.23
C ASP A 272 -1.70 9.93 14.72
N VAL A 273 -2.89 9.56 14.23
CA VAL A 273 -3.93 10.50 13.81
C VAL A 273 -4.43 11.35 14.99
N TYR A 274 -4.93 10.73 16.05
CA TYR A 274 -5.57 11.44 17.16
C TYR A 274 -4.57 12.35 17.90
N THR A 275 -3.35 11.88 18.16
CA THR A 275 -2.33 12.74 18.81
C THR A 275 -1.89 13.91 17.93
N ALA A 276 -1.82 13.73 16.60
CA ALA A 276 -1.51 14.85 15.70
C ALA A 276 -2.62 15.92 15.70
N LEU A 277 -3.88 15.49 15.85
CA LEU A 277 -5.05 16.36 15.89
C LEU A 277 -5.35 16.94 17.28
N GLY A 278 -4.68 16.46 18.34
CA GLY A 278 -4.66 17.09 19.66
C GLY A 278 -5.12 16.22 20.82
N SER A 279 -5.59 15.00 20.57
CA SER A 279 -6.05 14.10 21.63
C SER A 279 -4.89 13.57 22.47
N GLU A 280 -5.16 13.32 23.75
CA GLU A 280 -4.43 12.39 24.59
C GLU A 280 -4.91 10.96 24.28
N VAL A 281 -3.98 10.00 24.29
CA VAL A 281 -4.28 8.61 23.96
C VAL A 281 -3.82 7.69 25.08
N THR A 282 -4.64 6.68 25.43
CA THR A 282 -4.21 5.59 26.31
C THR A 282 -4.39 4.25 25.60
N PHE A 283 -3.30 3.51 25.39
CA PHE A 283 -3.41 2.14 24.88
C PHE A 283 -3.81 1.17 25.98
N ILE A 284 -4.67 0.21 25.64
CA ILE A 284 -4.99 -0.95 26.49
C ILE A 284 -4.60 -2.19 25.71
N GLU A 285 -3.59 -2.91 26.19
CA GLU A 285 -3.00 -4.07 25.54
C GLU A 285 -3.05 -5.29 26.46
N ALA A 286 -3.57 -6.40 25.93
CA ALA A 286 -3.72 -7.65 26.66
C ALA A 286 -2.39 -8.35 26.88
N LEU A 287 -1.43 -8.16 25.97
CA LEU A 287 -0.12 -8.75 26.04
C LEU A 287 0.83 -7.90 26.88
N ASP A 288 1.94 -8.51 27.33
CA ASP A 288 2.89 -7.87 28.25
C ASP A 288 3.66 -6.69 27.61
N GLN A 289 3.59 -6.55 26.28
CA GLN A 289 4.28 -5.51 25.51
C GLN A 289 3.39 -4.93 24.41
N LEU A 290 3.62 -3.67 24.06
CA LEU A 290 3.01 -3.03 22.89
C LEU A 290 3.55 -3.62 21.58
N MET A 291 2.79 -3.44 20.51
CA MET A 291 3.14 -3.87 19.15
C MET A 291 3.42 -5.38 19.05
N PRO A 292 2.54 -6.25 19.62
CA PRO A 292 2.73 -7.68 19.57
C PRO A 292 2.54 -8.19 18.14
N GLY A 293 3.64 -8.58 17.49
CA GLY A 293 3.65 -9.06 16.11
C GLY A 293 4.70 -8.40 15.22
N PHE A 294 5.23 -7.26 15.64
CA PHE A 294 6.42 -6.66 15.03
C PHE A 294 7.70 -7.33 15.56
N ASP A 295 8.80 -7.18 14.83
CA ASP A 295 10.11 -7.64 15.34
C ASP A 295 10.45 -6.91 16.65
N PRO A 296 10.88 -7.61 17.73
CA PRO A 296 11.03 -7.01 19.05
C PRO A 296 11.98 -5.81 19.11
N GLU A 297 13.03 -5.79 18.27
CA GLU A 297 13.97 -4.67 18.25
C GLU A 297 13.37 -3.44 17.57
N ILE A 298 12.59 -3.67 16.51
CA ILE A 298 11.82 -2.64 15.82
C ILE A 298 10.74 -2.08 16.76
N SER A 299 9.98 -2.93 17.46
CA SER A 299 8.99 -2.51 18.45
C SER A 299 9.61 -1.65 19.54
N LYS A 300 10.77 -2.04 20.07
CA LYS A 300 11.46 -1.28 21.13
C LYS A 300 11.89 0.11 20.65
N LEU A 301 12.39 0.21 19.43
CA LEU A 301 12.77 1.51 18.85
C LEU A 301 11.53 2.36 18.54
N ALA A 302 10.51 1.75 17.91
CA ALA A 302 9.24 2.39 17.63
C ALA A 302 8.56 2.91 18.90
N GLN A 303 8.60 2.17 20.02
CA GLN A 303 8.04 2.64 21.28
C GLN A 303 8.75 3.91 21.78
N ARG A 304 10.09 3.92 21.70
CA ARG A 304 10.89 5.10 22.10
C ARG A 304 10.58 6.34 21.25
N VAL A 305 10.29 6.17 19.96
CA VAL A 305 10.15 7.28 19.00
C VAL A 305 8.70 7.69 18.75
N LEU A 306 7.77 6.73 18.72
CA LEU A 306 6.35 6.96 18.43
C LEU A 306 5.50 7.11 19.68
N ILE A 307 5.87 6.48 20.80
CA ILE A 307 5.00 6.42 22.00
C ILE A 307 5.49 7.40 23.05
N ASN A 308 6.70 7.18 23.58
CA ASN A 308 7.23 7.93 24.73
C ASN A 308 7.27 9.47 24.60
N PRO A 309 7.53 10.08 23.43
CA PRO A 309 7.61 11.54 23.31
C PRO A 309 6.26 12.21 23.01
N ARG A 310 5.18 11.42 22.90
CA ARG A 310 3.83 11.93 22.56
C ARG A 310 2.92 11.84 23.78
N ASN A 311 1.75 12.47 23.70
CA ASN A 311 0.69 12.34 24.70
C ASN A 311 0.01 10.97 24.59
N ILE A 312 0.79 9.92 24.83
CA ILE A 312 0.36 8.53 24.77
C ILE A 312 0.80 7.83 26.06
N ASP A 313 -0.18 7.36 26.82
CA ASP A 313 0.03 6.42 27.93
C ASP A 313 -0.41 5.01 27.52
N TYR A 314 -0.13 4.00 28.35
CA TYR A 314 -0.54 2.63 28.07
C TYR A 314 -0.65 1.74 29.31
N HIS A 315 -1.58 0.79 29.25
CA HIS A 315 -1.68 -0.34 30.16
C HIS A 315 -1.43 -1.64 29.38
N THR A 316 -0.35 -2.35 29.69
CA THR A 316 -0.08 -3.70 29.15
C THR A 316 -0.46 -4.79 30.16
N GLY A 317 -0.62 -6.01 29.68
CA GLY A 317 -1.01 -7.16 30.49
C GLY A 317 -2.41 -7.03 31.09
N VAL A 318 -3.33 -6.32 30.42
CA VAL A 318 -4.69 -6.08 30.91
C VAL A 318 -5.76 -6.31 29.86
N PHE A 319 -6.92 -6.83 30.26
CA PHE A 319 -8.10 -6.89 29.40
C PHE A 319 -9.09 -5.79 29.76
N ALA A 320 -9.62 -5.11 28.75
CA ALA A 320 -10.87 -4.38 28.87
C ALA A 320 -12.03 -5.37 28.75
N THR A 321 -12.61 -5.80 29.88
CA THR A 321 -13.68 -6.80 29.92
C THR A 321 -15.05 -6.22 29.67
N LYS A 322 -15.24 -4.96 30.05
CA LYS A 322 -16.50 -4.25 29.85
C LYS A 322 -16.23 -2.80 29.51
N ILE A 323 -16.87 -2.33 28.44
CA ILE A 323 -16.80 -0.95 28.00
C ILE A 323 -18.23 -0.45 27.83
N THR A 324 -18.56 0.58 28.60
CA THR A 324 -19.88 1.19 28.60
C THR A 324 -19.80 2.57 27.94
N PRO A 325 -20.58 2.84 26.88
CA PRO A 325 -20.59 4.14 26.21
C PRO A 325 -20.99 5.29 27.14
N ALA A 326 -20.57 6.50 26.75
CA ALA A 326 -20.96 7.71 27.45
C ALA A 326 -22.47 7.92 27.37
N ARG A 327 -23.13 8.08 28.53
CA ARG A 327 -24.59 8.25 28.65
C ARG A 327 -24.91 9.16 29.82
N ASP A 328 -25.96 9.97 29.67
CA ASP A 328 -26.51 10.81 30.74
C ASP A 328 -25.45 11.71 31.42
N GLY A 329 -24.51 12.24 30.64
CA GLY A 329 -23.41 13.09 31.14
C GLY A 329 -22.25 12.35 31.79
N LYS A 330 -22.26 11.00 31.80
CA LYS A 330 -21.13 10.18 32.27
C LYS A 330 -20.16 9.86 31.12
N PRO A 331 -18.84 9.80 31.39
CA PRO A 331 -17.84 9.43 30.38
C PRO A 331 -17.95 7.95 29.98
N VAL A 332 -17.16 7.54 28.98
CA VAL A 332 -16.98 6.12 28.66
C VAL A 332 -16.27 5.44 29.82
N LEU A 333 -16.84 4.34 30.31
CA LEU A 333 -16.29 3.56 31.42
C LEU A 333 -15.66 2.27 30.91
N ILE A 334 -14.40 2.02 31.26
CA ILE A 334 -13.63 0.84 30.84
C ILE A 334 -13.16 0.08 32.08
N GLU A 335 -13.73 -1.11 32.30
CA GLU A 335 -13.33 -2.01 33.38
C GLU A 335 -12.10 -2.83 32.94
N LEU A 336 -10.98 -2.66 33.66
CA LEU A 336 -9.71 -3.35 33.37
C LEU A 336 -9.47 -4.48 34.38
N ILE A 337 -9.12 -5.66 33.86
CA ILE A 337 -8.66 -6.80 34.66
C ILE A 337 -7.24 -7.20 34.28
N ASP A 338 -6.50 -7.81 35.20
CA ASP A 338 -5.21 -8.40 34.90
C ASP A 338 -5.34 -9.57 33.91
N ALA A 339 -4.48 -9.60 32.89
CA ALA A 339 -4.57 -10.60 31.83
C ALA A 339 -4.29 -12.03 32.32
N LYS A 340 -3.47 -12.18 33.35
CA LYS A 340 -3.02 -13.46 33.91
C LYS A 340 -3.93 -13.91 35.07
N THR A 341 -4.15 -13.05 36.06
CA THR A 341 -4.93 -13.43 37.27
C THR A 341 -6.44 -13.32 37.08
N LYS A 342 -6.89 -12.54 36.09
CA LYS A 342 -8.30 -12.17 35.85
C LYS A 342 -8.93 -11.34 36.96
N GLU A 343 -8.14 -10.82 37.88
CA GLU A 343 -8.63 -9.97 38.96
C GLU A 343 -8.87 -8.53 38.47
N PRO A 344 -9.89 -7.82 39.00
CA PRO A 344 -10.07 -6.40 38.74
C PRO A 344 -8.81 -5.62 39.08
N LYS A 345 -8.36 -4.78 38.15
CA LYS A 345 -7.15 -3.98 38.29
C LYS A 345 -7.48 -2.50 38.44
N ASP A 346 -8.29 -1.97 37.53
CA ASP A 346 -8.61 -0.55 37.49
C ASP A 346 -9.90 -0.28 36.71
N THR A 347 -10.38 0.95 36.74
CA THR A 347 -11.47 1.44 35.89
C THR A 347 -11.09 2.79 35.30
N LEU A 348 -11.07 2.88 33.97
CA LEU A 348 -10.69 4.08 33.24
C LEU A 348 -11.95 4.82 32.76
N GLU A 349 -11.96 6.14 32.95
CA GLU A 349 -12.99 7.04 32.44
C GLU A 349 -12.39 7.94 31.35
N VAL A 350 -12.91 7.87 30.13
CA VAL A 350 -12.41 8.62 28.96
C VAL A 350 -13.55 9.21 28.14
N ASP A 351 -13.25 10.14 27.23
CA ASP A 351 -14.27 10.72 26.35
C ASP A 351 -14.70 9.77 25.23
N ALA A 352 -13.77 8.94 24.76
CA ALA A 352 -14.03 7.94 23.74
C ALA A 352 -13.14 6.70 23.86
N ALA A 353 -13.59 5.58 23.29
CA ALA A 353 -12.82 4.35 23.16
C ALA A 353 -12.84 3.83 21.71
N LEU A 354 -11.67 3.57 21.14
CA LEU A 354 -11.49 2.89 19.86
C LEU A 354 -11.14 1.41 20.08
N ILE A 355 -11.98 0.53 19.57
CA ILE A 355 -11.78 -0.92 19.62
C ILE A 355 -10.99 -1.37 18.39
N ALA A 356 -9.71 -1.67 18.59
CA ALA A 356 -8.74 -2.05 17.57
C ALA A 356 -8.13 -3.45 17.84
N THR A 357 -8.94 -4.38 18.37
CA THR A 357 -8.56 -5.72 18.82
C THR A 357 -8.41 -6.76 17.70
N GLY A 358 -8.18 -6.31 16.46
CA GLY A 358 -8.11 -7.16 15.27
C GLY A 358 -9.41 -7.27 14.49
N ARG A 359 -9.48 -8.26 13.60
CA ARG A 359 -10.56 -8.43 12.62
C ARG A 359 -11.01 -9.89 12.57
N ALA A 360 -12.30 -10.10 12.28
CA ALA A 360 -12.91 -11.42 12.13
C ALA A 360 -13.39 -11.61 10.68
N PRO A 361 -13.29 -12.81 10.10
CA PRO A 361 -13.70 -13.07 8.72
C PRO A 361 -15.22 -12.92 8.56
N PHE A 362 -15.66 -12.41 7.41
CA PHE A 362 -17.09 -12.25 7.10
C PHE A 362 -17.59 -13.47 6.32
N THR A 363 -17.91 -14.55 7.05
CA THR A 363 -18.28 -15.86 6.47
C THR A 363 -19.68 -16.33 6.84
N GLN A 364 -20.37 -15.62 7.74
CA GLN A 364 -21.74 -15.95 8.13
C GLN A 364 -22.71 -15.75 6.95
N GLY A 365 -23.59 -16.72 6.72
CA GLY A 365 -24.59 -16.66 5.64
C GLY A 365 -24.04 -17.00 4.24
N LEU A 366 -22.78 -17.44 4.13
CA LEU A 366 -22.19 -17.87 2.86
C LEU A 366 -22.73 -19.21 2.33
N GLY A 367 -23.42 -20.01 3.15
CA GLY A 367 -23.92 -21.33 2.75
C GLY A 367 -22.82 -22.40 2.68
N LEU A 368 -21.77 -22.29 3.50
CA LEU A 368 -20.65 -23.24 3.54
C LEU A 368 -21.08 -24.64 3.99
N GLU A 369 -22.14 -24.72 4.80
CA GLU A 369 -22.78 -25.95 5.24
C GLU A 369 -23.37 -26.77 4.08
N ASN A 370 -23.74 -26.13 2.96
CA ASN A 370 -24.30 -26.82 1.79
C ASN A 370 -23.26 -27.60 0.98
N ILE A 371 -21.98 -27.45 1.32
CA ILE A 371 -20.83 -28.07 0.67
C ILE A 371 -19.86 -28.69 1.69
N ASP A 372 -20.36 -29.01 2.88
CA ASP A 372 -19.61 -29.67 3.97
C ASP A 372 -18.36 -28.91 4.44
N VAL A 373 -18.31 -27.58 4.31
CA VAL A 373 -17.17 -26.76 4.75
C VAL A 373 -17.42 -26.23 6.16
N VAL A 374 -16.51 -26.56 7.08
CA VAL A 374 -16.54 -26.06 8.47
C VAL A 374 -15.43 -25.04 8.68
N THR A 375 -15.79 -23.85 9.14
CA THR A 375 -14.83 -22.78 9.41
C THR A 375 -13.99 -23.05 10.66
N GLN A 376 -12.73 -22.59 10.67
CA GLN A 376 -11.85 -22.62 11.84
C GLN A 376 -11.75 -21.21 12.43
N ARG A 377 -12.32 -20.99 13.62
CA ARG A 377 -12.45 -19.64 14.23
C ARG A 377 -13.12 -18.62 13.28
N GLY A 378 -14.05 -19.10 12.44
CA GLY A 378 -14.74 -18.32 11.41
C GLY A 378 -14.04 -18.26 10.05
N PHE A 379 -12.74 -18.62 9.96
CA PHE A 379 -12.01 -18.59 8.69
C PHE A 379 -12.30 -19.83 7.84
N VAL A 380 -12.35 -19.67 6.51
CA VAL A 380 -12.52 -20.78 5.57
C VAL A 380 -11.18 -21.50 5.40
N PRO A 381 -11.08 -22.81 5.71
CA PRO A 381 -9.84 -23.55 5.55
C PRO A 381 -9.43 -23.68 4.08
N VAL A 382 -8.17 -23.42 3.78
CA VAL A 382 -7.60 -23.54 2.44
C VAL A 382 -6.20 -24.15 2.45
N ASP A 383 -5.79 -24.72 1.33
CA ASP A 383 -4.40 -25.15 1.11
C ASP A 383 -3.50 -24.00 0.60
N GLU A 384 -2.25 -24.30 0.20
CA GLU A 384 -1.32 -23.30 -0.37
C GLU A 384 -1.76 -22.71 -1.71
N ARG A 385 -2.70 -23.37 -2.38
CA ARG A 385 -3.27 -22.97 -3.66
C ARG A 385 -4.59 -22.21 -3.52
N MET A 386 -4.97 -21.89 -2.28
CA MET A 386 -6.23 -21.23 -1.90
C MET A 386 -7.48 -22.06 -2.20
N ARG A 387 -7.35 -23.38 -2.42
CA ARG A 387 -8.47 -24.30 -2.64
C ARG A 387 -9.14 -24.60 -1.31
N VAL A 388 -10.47 -24.57 -1.28
CA VAL A 388 -11.24 -24.80 -0.04
C VAL A 388 -11.16 -26.26 0.39
N ILE A 389 -11.00 -26.48 1.69
CA ILE A 389 -10.95 -27.80 2.33
C ILE A 389 -12.25 -28.02 3.12
N ASP A 390 -12.91 -29.16 2.89
CA ASP A 390 -14.13 -29.58 3.59
C ASP A 390 -13.84 -30.17 4.99
N ALA A 391 -14.90 -30.51 5.72
CA ALA A 391 -14.82 -31.09 7.06
C ALA A 391 -14.07 -32.43 7.13
N ASN A 392 -13.94 -33.15 6.01
CA ASN A 392 -13.25 -34.43 5.90
C ASN A 392 -11.79 -34.28 5.43
N GLY A 393 -11.31 -33.05 5.28
CA GLY A 393 -9.95 -32.77 4.80
C GLY A 393 -9.78 -32.91 3.29
N LYS A 394 -10.88 -33.00 2.53
CA LYS A 394 -10.85 -33.12 1.07
C LYS A 394 -11.03 -31.75 0.42
N LEU A 395 -10.39 -31.56 -0.74
CA LEU A 395 -10.56 -30.36 -1.54
C LEU A 395 -11.96 -30.32 -2.15
N VAL A 396 -12.64 -29.18 -1.98
CA VAL A 396 -13.90 -28.89 -2.66
C VAL A 396 -13.56 -28.51 -4.11
N PRO A 397 -14.01 -29.28 -5.12
CA PRO A 397 -13.71 -28.96 -6.52
C PRO A 397 -14.27 -27.60 -6.91
N HIS A 398 -13.49 -26.84 -7.70
CA HIS A 398 -13.91 -25.56 -8.27
C HIS A 398 -14.24 -24.45 -7.27
N LEU A 399 -13.78 -24.56 -6.02
CA LEU A 399 -14.01 -23.57 -4.98
C LEU A 399 -12.71 -23.14 -4.32
N TYR A 400 -12.53 -21.82 -4.24
CA TYR A 400 -11.35 -21.16 -3.71
C TYR A 400 -11.76 -20.09 -2.69
N CYS A 401 -10.87 -19.76 -1.76
CA CYS A 401 -11.08 -18.67 -0.81
C CYS A 401 -9.81 -17.82 -0.65
N ILE A 402 -9.92 -16.51 -0.83
CA ILE A 402 -8.81 -15.55 -0.82
C ILE A 402 -9.02 -14.45 0.22
N GLY A 403 -7.93 -13.75 0.54
CA GLY A 403 -7.90 -12.62 1.42
C GLY A 403 -8.33 -12.96 2.84
N ASP A 404 -8.86 -11.96 3.54
CA ASP A 404 -9.11 -12.06 4.98
C ASP A 404 -10.07 -13.19 5.38
N ALA A 405 -10.92 -13.68 4.45
CA ALA A 405 -11.85 -14.77 4.72
C ALA A 405 -11.16 -16.11 5.00
N ASN A 406 -9.94 -16.32 4.49
CA ASN A 406 -9.14 -17.53 4.77
C ASN A 406 -8.15 -17.35 5.93
N GLY A 407 -7.89 -16.12 6.36
CA GLY A 407 -7.03 -15.81 7.51
C GLY A 407 -5.53 -16.03 7.32
N LYS A 408 -5.05 -16.40 6.12
CA LYS A 408 -3.60 -16.61 5.87
C LYS A 408 -2.80 -15.32 6.00
N MET A 409 -3.30 -14.22 5.43
CA MET A 409 -2.70 -12.90 5.56
C MET A 409 -3.74 -11.83 5.24
N MET A 410 -4.11 -11.05 6.26
CA MET A 410 -5.20 -10.06 6.18
C MET A 410 -4.70 -8.70 5.66
N LEU A 411 -4.09 -8.70 4.47
CA LEU A 411 -3.57 -7.50 3.79
C LEU A 411 -4.22 -7.37 2.41
N ALA A 412 -4.55 -6.15 2.00
CA ALA A 412 -5.29 -5.90 0.77
C ALA A 412 -4.54 -6.39 -0.49
N HIS A 413 -3.23 -6.11 -0.57
CA HIS A 413 -2.38 -6.58 -1.66
C HIS A 413 -2.11 -8.09 -1.59
N ALA A 414 -2.07 -8.69 -0.39
CA ALA A 414 -2.02 -10.15 -0.24
C ALA A 414 -3.28 -10.81 -0.83
N ALA A 415 -4.47 -10.27 -0.53
CA ALA A 415 -5.73 -10.75 -1.08
C ALA A 415 -5.75 -10.67 -2.61
N SER A 416 -5.25 -9.57 -3.19
CA SER A 416 -5.13 -9.42 -4.64
C SER A 416 -4.16 -10.44 -5.25
N ALA A 417 -2.99 -10.63 -4.64
CA ALA A 417 -1.99 -11.60 -5.11
C ALA A 417 -2.52 -13.05 -5.03
N GLN A 418 -3.26 -13.38 -3.97
CA GLN A 418 -3.96 -14.67 -3.86
C GLN A 418 -4.99 -14.84 -4.97
N GLY A 419 -5.78 -13.80 -5.26
CA GLY A 419 -6.73 -13.80 -6.38
C GLY A 419 -6.08 -14.06 -7.74
N ILE A 420 -4.99 -13.36 -8.04
CA ILE A 420 -4.19 -13.55 -9.27
C ILE A 420 -3.64 -14.98 -9.34
N SER A 421 -3.10 -15.50 -8.23
CA SER A 421 -2.61 -16.88 -8.14
C SER A 421 -3.71 -17.91 -8.44
N VAL A 422 -4.92 -17.73 -7.92
CA VAL A 422 -6.06 -18.62 -8.23
C VAL A 422 -6.43 -18.55 -9.70
N VAL A 423 -6.49 -17.35 -10.28
CA VAL A 423 -6.85 -17.17 -11.70
C VAL A 423 -5.82 -17.82 -12.63
N GLU A 424 -4.52 -17.71 -12.34
CA GLU A 424 -3.48 -18.43 -13.10
C GLU A 424 -3.69 -19.95 -13.02
N GLN A 425 -4.02 -20.48 -11.83
CA GLN A 425 -4.23 -21.91 -11.66
C GLN A 425 -5.44 -22.43 -12.45
N VAL A 426 -6.59 -21.75 -12.40
CA VAL A 426 -7.80 -22.17 -13.15
C VAL A 426 -7.65 -22.00 -14.66
N THR A 427 -6.68 -21.20 -15.11
CA THR A 427 -6.32 -21.01 -16.53
C THR A 427 -5.15 -21.88 -16.98
N GLY A 428 -4.63 -22.75 -16.09
CA GLY A 428 -3.68 -23.81 -16.44
C GLY A 428 -2.22 -23.54 -16.07
N ARG A 429 -1.90 -22.42 -15.39
CA ARG A 429 -0.57 -22.14 -14.86
C ARG A 429 -0.57 -22.32 -13.34
N ASP A 430 0.15 -23.33 -12.85
CA ASP A 430 0.31 -23.56 -11.41
C ASP A 430 1.23 -22.50 -10.77
N LEU A 431 0.62 -21.38 -10.35
CA LEU A 431 1.29 -20.29 -9.63
C LEU A 431 0.91 -20.35 -8.16
N VAL A 432 1.83 -20.81 -7.30
CA VAL A 432 1.69 -20.76 -5.85
C VAL A 432 2.31 -19.46 -5.33
N LEU A 433 1.53 -18.66 -4.60
CA LEU A 433 2.01 -17.41 -4.02
C LEU A 433 3.01 -17.68 -2.89
N ASN A 434 4.17 -17.01 -2.93
CA ASN A 434 5.08 -16.99 -1.79
C ASN A 434 4.64 -15.92 -0.78
N HIS A 435 3.88 -16.31 0.25
CA HIS A 435 3.40 -15.36 1.27
C HIS A 435 4.53 -14.69 2.08
N LEU A 436 5.72 -15.30 2.17
CA LEU A 436 6.87 -14.69 2.86
C LEU A 436 7.44 -13.48 2.10
N SER A 437 7.15 -13.36 0.80
CA SER A 437 7.55 -12.21 0.00
C SER A 437 6.61 -11.01 0.12
N ILE A 438 5.46 -11.16 0.78
CA ILE A 438 4.45 -10.11 0.86
C ILE A 438 4.88 -9.10 1.94
N PRO A 439 5.08 -7.81 1.59
CA PRO A 439 5.47 -6.81 2.56
C PRO A 439 4.26 -6.37 3.40
N ALA A 440 4.50 -5.86 4.59
CA ALA A 440 3.51 -5.20 5.43
C ALA A 440 4.07 -3.86 5.91
N ALA A 441 3.18 -2.90 6.16
CA ALA A 441 3.55 -1.58 6.67
C ALA A 441 2.51 -1.06 7.66
N CYS A 442 2.99 -0.37 8.68
CA CYS A 442 2.23 0.49 9.57
C CYS A 442 2.64 1.93 9.26
N PHE A 443 1.67 2.73 8.80
CA PHE A 443 1.91 4.05 8.21
C PHE A 443 1.94 5.17 9.24
N THR A 444 2.53 4.92 10.42
CA THR A 444 2.84 5.95 11.42
C THR A 444 3.93 6.89 10.89
N HIS A 445 4.19 7.99 11.59
CA HIS A 445 5.32 8.88 11.28
C HIS A 445 6.38 8.83 12.39
N PRO A 446 7.57 8.22 12.20
CA PRO A 446 8.01 7.45 11.04
C PRO A 446 7.28 6.11 10.85
N GLU A 447 7.42 5.55 9.65
CA GLU A 447 6.73 4.31 9.25
C GLU A 447 7.46 3.08 9.80
N ILE A 448 6.71 1.99 10.01
CA ILE A 448 7.25 0.65 10.27
C ILE A 448 6.91 -0.23 9.08
N SER A 449 7.86 -0.99 8.55
CA SER A 449 7.63 -1.95 7.47
C SER A 449 8.38 -3.25 7.71
N MET A 450 7.87 -4.33 7.13
CA MET A 450 8.46 -5.66 7.26
C MET A 450 8.14 -6.53 6.05
N VAL A 451 9.00 -7.52 5.81
CA VAL A 451 8.75 -8.64 4.91
C VAL A 451 9.47 -9.88 5.43
N GLY A 452 8.90 -11.06 5.22
CA GLY A 452 9.44 -12.33 5.71
C GLY A 452 9.27 -12.53 7.22
N LEU A 453 10.20 -13.26 7.82
CA LEU A 453 10.13 -13.68 9.22
C LEU A 453 10.68 -12.61 10.17
N THR A 454 10.12 -12.52 11.39
CA THR A 454 10.76 -11.82 12.51
C THR A 454 12.00 -12.59 12.99
N GLU A 455 12.90 -11.93 13.73
CA GLU A 455 14.09 -12.62 14.23
C GLU A 455 13.74 -13.86 15.09
N PRO A 456 12.80 -13.80 16.05
CA PRO A 456 12.39 -14.99 16.81
C PRO A 456 11.87 -16.12 15.91
N GLN A 457 11.01 -15.80 14.93
CA GLN A 457 10.45 -16.80 14.00
C GLN A 457 11.55 -17.44 13.13
N ALA A 458 12.50 -16.63 12.65
CA ALA A 458 13.62 -17.13 11.86
C ALA A 458 14.51 -18.06 12.67
N ARG A 459 14.80 -17.72 13.94
CA ARG A 459 15.60 -18.55 14.84
C ARG A 459 14.91 -19.88 15.15
N GLU A 460 13.61 -19.86 15.49
CA GLU A 460 12.82 -21.07 15.69
C GLU A 460 12.84 -21.99 14.46
N LYS A 461 12.68 -21.39 13.26
CA LYS A 461 12.79 -22.14 12.00
C LYS A 461 14.19 -22.73 11.80
N GLY A 462 15.24 -21.94 12.06
CA GLY A 462 16.64 -22.38 11.95
C GLY A 462 16.98 -23.52 12.89
N GLU A 463 16.47 -23.49 14.13
CA GLU A 463 16.61 -24.58 15.10
C GLU A 463 15.90 -25.86 14.61
N LYS A 464 14.70 -25.73 14.07
CA LYS A 464 13.91 -26.86 13.56
C LYS A 464 14.50 -27.49 12.30
N GLU A 465 15.04 -26.68 11.39
CA GLU A 465 15.54 -27.12 10.07
C GLU A 465 17.07 -27.33 10.05
N GLY A 466 17.79 -26.97 11.12
CA GLY A 466 19.22 -27.21 11.26
C GLY A 466 20.12 -26.23 10.50
N PHE A 467 19.77 -24.93 10.47
CA PHE A 467 20.59 -23.89 9.87
C PHE A 467 20.82 -22.68 10.80
N GLU A 468 21.96 -22.00 10.60
CA GLU A 468 22.29 -20.79 11.35
C GLU A 468 21.51 -19.57 10.86
N VAL A 469 21.13 -18.67 11.77
CA VAL A 469 20.51 -17.38 11.46
C VAL A 469 21.44 -16.25 11.90
N SER A 470 21.72 -15.36 10.96
CA SER A 470 22.51 -14.15 11.18
C SER A 470 21.64 -12.90 10.99
N VAL A 471 22.07 -11.82 11.63
CA VAL A 471 21.40 -10.52 11.57
C VAL A 471 22.40 -9.44 11.18
N ALA A 472 22.02 -8.58 10.25
CA ALA A 472 22.73 -7.37 9.86
C ALA A 472 21.82 -6.16 10.10
N LYS A 473 22.41 -4.98 10.36
CA LYS A 473 21.67 -3.77 10.75
C LYS A 473 22.34 -2.51 10.21
N THR A 474 21.52 -1.53 9.84
CA THR A 474 21.95 -0.20 9.41
C THR A 474 21.05 0.85 10.05
N SER A 475 21.61 2.01 10.42
CA SER A 475 20.86 3.12 11.01
C SER A 475 20.67 4.26 10.04
N PHE A 476 19.50 4.90 10.09
CA PHE A 476 19.23 6.13 9.36
C PHE A 476 20.09 7.31 9.83
N LYS A 477 20.71 7.22 11.02
CA LYS A 477 21.60 8.26 11.58
C LYS A 477 22.88 8.48 10.76
N ALA A 478 23.28 7.51 9.94
CA ALA A 478 24.41 7.65 9.03
C ALA A 478 24.00 8.03 7.60
N ASN A 479 22.69 7.99 7.28
CA ASN A 479 22.21 8.24 5.93
C ASN A 479 22.13 9.75 5.64
N THR A 480 22.83 10.20 4.61
CA THR A 480 22.93 11.63 4.28
C THR A 480 21.57 12.25 3.93
N LYS A 481 20.66 11.52 3.28
CA LYS A 481 19.33 12.03 2.93
C LYS A 481 18.44 12.18 4.17
N ALA A 482 18.44 11.20 5.07
CA ALA A 482 17.73 11.28 6.35
C ALA A 482 18.26 12.42 7.24
N LEU A 483 19.59 12.61 7.27
CA LEU A 483 20.22 13.72 8.00
C LEU A 483 19.89 15.09 7.38
N ALA A 484 19.80 15.19 6.05
CA ALA A 484 19.38 16.42 5.39
C ALA A 484 17.94 16.83 5.75
N GLU A 485 17.11 15.86 6.13
CA GLU A 485 15.74 16.07 6.62
C GLU A 485 15.65 16.11 8.15
N ASN A 486 16.76 16.08 8.89
CA ASN A 486 16.76 16.00 10.36
C ASN A 486 15.88 14.86 10.92
N GLU A 487 15.72 13.77 10.15
CA GLU A 487 14.90 12.60 10.46
C GLU A 487 15.75 11.32 10.49
N GLY A 488 16.88 11.36 11.22
CA GLY A 488 17.81 10.24 11.33
C GLY A 488 17.38 9.10 12.27
N GLU A 489 16.26 9.22 12.98
CA GLU A 489 15.78 8.17 13.88
C GLU A 489 15.19 7.01 13.06
N GLY A 490 15.92 5.88 13.03
CA GLY A 490 15.48 4.70 12.31
C GLY A 490 16.51 3.57 12.30
N LEU A 491 16.04 2.38 11.96
CA LEU A 491 16.79 1.13 11.87
C LEU A 491 16.24 0.29 10.72
N ALA A 492 17.13 -0.21 9.87
CA ALA A 492 16.86 -1.33 8.99
C ALA A 492 17.58 -2.58 9.51
N LYS A 493 16.88 -3.72 9.50
CA LYS A 493 17.32 -4.99 10.04
C LYS A 493 17.10 -6.08 9.01
N LEU A 494 18.15 -6.80 8.68
CA LEU A 494 18.15 -7.95 7.77
C LEU A 494 18.39 -9.22 8.57
N ILE A 495 17.53 -10.20 8.38
CA ILE A 495 17.62 -11.55 8.95
C ILE A 495 17.88 -12.51 7.80
N TYR A 496 18.95 -13.28 7.90
CA TYR A 496 19.43 -14.05 6.76
C TYR A 496 20.19 -15.31 7.17
N ARG A 497 20.36 -16.20 6.20
CA ARG A 497 21.17 -17.40 6.31
C ARG A 497 22.63 -17.13 5.91
N PRO A 498 23.62 -17.28 6.81
CA PRO A 498 25.01 -17.01 6.48
C PRO A 498 25.66 -18.09 5.61
N ASP A 499 25.09 -19.29 5.51
CA ASP A 499 25.63 -20.41 4.72
C ASP A 499 25.37 -20.26 3.21
N ASN A 500 24.24 -19.67 2.83
CA ASN A 500 23.83 -19.54 1.42
C ASN A 500 23.38 -18.12 1.02
N GLY A 501 23.26 -17.18 1.96
CA GLY A 501 22.82 -15.81 1.72
C GLY A 501 21.33 -15.66 1.41
N GLU A 502 20.48 -16.61 1.82
CA GLU A 502 19.03 -16.47 1.79
C GLU A 502 18.57 -15.32 2.69
N ILE A 503 17.73 -14.45 2.15
CA ILE A 503 17.02 -13.43 2.94
C ILE A 503 15.81 -14.11 3.57
N LEU A 504 15.77 -14.15 4.90
CA LEU A 504 14.64 -14.72 5.67
C LEU A 504 13.62 -13.66 6.06
N GLY A 505 14.07 -12.42 6.27
CA GLY A 505 13.21 -11.28 6.53
C GLY A 505 13.97 -9.97 6.59
N VAL A 506 13.27 -8.87 6.32
CA VAL A 506 13.77 -7.50 6.45
C VAL A 506 12.73 -6.68 7.18
N HIS A 507 13.16 -5.87 8.14
CA HIS A 507 12.31 -4.99 8.94
C HIS A 507 12.93 -3.60 8.97
N ILE A 508 12.12 -2.58 8.72
CA ILE A 508 12.59 -1.19 8.64
C ILE A 508 11.66 -0.33 9.49
N PHE A 509 12.23 0.47 10.38
CA PHE A 509 11.55 1.59 11.02
C PHE A 509 12.29 2.86 10.65
N GLY A 510 11.59 3.83 10.08
CA GLY A 510 12.20 5.09 9.64
C GLY A 510 11.44 5.77 8.52
N LEU A 511 12.04 6.84 8.01
CA LEU A 511 11.51 7.66 6.94
C LEU A 511 11.33 6.83 5.65
N HIS A 512 10.13 6.86 5.05
CA HIS A 512 9.75 6.09 3.86
C HIS A 512 9.93 4.56 3.97
N ALA A 513 9.87 3.98 5.18
CA ALA A 513 10.03 2.55 5.36
C ALA A 513 9.06 1.72 4.49
N ALA A 514 7.81 2.18 4.31
CA ALA A 514 6.81 1.49 3.50
C ALA A 514 7.17 1.41 2.01
N ASP A 515 7.93 2.38 1.48
CA ASP A 515 8.42 2.36 0.10
C ASP A 515 9.70 1.51 -0.02
N LEU A 516 10.63 1.68 0.94
CA LEU A 516 11.93 1.01 0.92
C LEU A 516 11.81 -0.51 0.98
N ILE A 517 10.85 -1.05 1.74
CA ILE A 517 10.68 -2.49 1.95
C ILE A 517 10.46 -3.28 0.65
N HIS A 518 9.99 -2.62 -0.42
CA HIS A 518 9.68 -3.27 -1.68
C HIS A 518 10.91 -3.88 -2.37
N GLU A 519 12.11 -3.33 -2.18
CA GLU A 519 13.34 -3.93 -2.70
C GLU A 519 13.57 -5.32 -2.09
N ALA A 520 13.48 -5.42 -0.75
CA ALA A 520 13.63 -6.67 -0.02
C ALA A 520 12.49 -7.66 -0.35
N SER A 521 11.26 -7.17 -0.49
CA SER A 521 10.10 -7.98 -0.89
C SER A 521 10.31 -8.62 -2.26
N ASN A 522 10.76 -7.86 -3.25
CA ASN A 522 11.05 -8.36 -4.59
C ASN A 522 12.23 -9.34 -4.57
N ALA A 523 13.26 -9.08 -3.77
CA ALA A 523 14.39 -9.99 -3.61
C ALA A 523 13.96 -11.36 -3.06
N ILE A 524 13.08 -11.39 -2.06
CA ILE A 524 12.52 -12.63 -1.50
C ILE A 524 11.60 -13.32 -2.53
N ALA A 525 10.77 -12.57 -3.25
CA ALA A 525 9.88 -13.12 -4.29
C ALA A 525 10.67 -13.80 -5.42
N LEU A 526 11.80 -13.22 -5.83
CA LEU A 526 12.66 -13.71 -6.91
C LEU A 526 13.74 -14.69 -6.42
N GLY A 527 13.86 -14.92 -5.11
CA GLY A 527 14.88 -15.78 -4.52
C GLY A 527 16.31 -15.23 -4.66
N THR A 528 16.46 -13.91 -4.82
CA THR A 528 17.75 -13.23 -4.92
C THR A 528 18.55 -13.42 -3.63
N ARG A 529 19.83 -13.77 -3.77
CA ARG A 529 20.72 -14.00 -2.63
C ARG A 529 21.47 -12.72 -2.29
N ILE A 530 21.91 -12.61 -1.03
CA ILE A 530 22.68 -11.45 -0.53
C ILE A 530 23.94 -11.20 -1.35
N GLN A 531 24.59 -12.27 -1.82
CA GLN A 531 25.78 -12.21 -2.66
C GLN A 531 25.53 -11.43 -3.96
N ASP A 532 24.30 -11.46 -4.47
CA ASP A 532 23.93 -10.82 -5.72
C ASP A 532 23.40 -9.40 -5.48
N ILE A 533 22.45 -9.23 -4.55
CA ILE A 533 21.77 -7.95 -4.32
C ILE A 533 22.72 -6.86 -3.78
N LYS A 534 23.76 -7.23 -3.02
CA LYS A 534 24.72 -6.24 -2.48
C LYS A 534 25.52 -5.49 -3.56
N PHE A 535 25.48 -5.94 -4.82
CA PHE A 535 26.09 -5.27 -5.97
C PHE A 535 25.09 -4.42 -6.76
N ALA A 536 23.81 -4.40 -6.38
CA ALA A 536 22.84 -3.47 -6.93
C ALA A 536 23.27 -2.03 -6.61
N VAL A 537 23.10 -1.14 -7.58
CA VAL A 537 23.50 0.26 -7.46
C VAL A 537 22.32 1.08 -6.96
N HIS A 538 22.52 1.75 -5.82
CA HIS A 538 21.58 2.68 -5.23
C HIS A 538 21.93 4.12 -5.61
N ALA A 539 20.92 4.95 -5.86
CA ALA A 539 21.13 6.36 -6.15
C ALA A 539 21.62 7.11 -4.89
N HIS A 540 22.51 8.09 -5.06
CA HIS A 540 23.07 8.88 -3.97
C HIS A 540 22.84 10.40 -4.17
N PRO A 541 22.45 11.15 -3.12
CA PRO A 541 22.01 10.66 -1.81
C PRO A 541 20.53 10.24 -1.84
N THR A 542 20.19 9.06 -1.33
CA THR A 542 18.80 8.62 -1.12
C THR A 542 18.63 7.79 0.16
N LEU A 543 17.38 7.62 0.60
CA LEU A 543 17.06 6.74 1.73
C LEU A 543 17.31 5.26 1.39
N SER A 544 17.28 4.90 0.11
CA SER A 544 17.53 3.51 -0.33
C SER A 544 18.94 3.02 0.00
N GLU A 545 19.89 3.93 0.22
CA GLU A 545 21.24 3.58 0.67
C GLU A 545 21.27 2.92 2.05
N VAL A 546 20.22 3.07 2.87
CA VAL A 546 20.09 2.30 4.12
C VAL A 546 20.03 0.80 3.83
N LEU A 547 19.35 0.38 2.76
CA LEU A 547 19.30 -1.03 2.32
C LEU A 547 20.59 -1.45 1.63
N ASP A 548 21.21 -0.57 0.83
CA ASP A 548 22.52 -0.81 0.23
C ASP A 548 23.58 -1.19 1.27
N GLU A 549 23.72 -0.35 2.31
CA GLU A 549 24.62 -0.60 3.43
C GLU A 549 24.23 -1.86 4.19
N LEU A 550 22.92 -2.10 4.37
CA LEU A 550 22.41 -3.29 5.05
C LEU A 550 22.84 -4.57 4.33
N PHE A 551 22.63 -4.65 3.02
CA PHE A 551 23.04 -5.81 2.22
C PHE A 551 24.55 -5.98 2.16
N LYS A 552 25.31 -4.89 2.06
CA LYS A 552 26.78 -4.92 2.05
C LYS A 552 27.39 -5.31 3.40
N SER A 553 26.72 -5.00 4.50
CA SER A 553 27.16 -5.37 5.85
C SER A 553 26.98 -6.87 6.17
N ALA A 554 26.13 -7.57 5.42
CA ALA A 554 25.85 -8.98 5.63
C ALA A 554 27.06 -9.86 5.30
N LYS A 555 27.43 -10.72 6.25
CA LYS A 555 28.54 -11.67 6.13
C LYS A 555 28.01 -13.03 5.73
N VAL A 556 28.19 -13.40 4.47
CA VAL A 556 27.87 -14.73 3.94
C VAL A 556 29.17 -15.54 3.84
N LYS A 557 29.17 -16.77 4.36
CA LYS A 557 30.29 -17.70 4.24
C LYS A 557 30.53 -17.94 2.75
N ALA A 558 31.75 -17.71 2.29
CA ALA A 558 32.10 -18.03 0.92
C ALA A 558 31.88 -19.54 0.72
N GLN A 559 30.96 -19.93 -0.18
CA GLN A 559 30.92 -21.32 -0.61
C GLN A 559 32.28 -21.65 -1.22
N ALA A 560 32.86 -22.78 -0.81
CA ALA A 560 33.98 -23.37 -1.55
C ALA A 560 33.51 -23.51 -3.00
N SER A 561 34.10 -22.71 -3.88
CA SER A 561 33.71 -22.65 -5.29
C SER A 561 33.68 -24.06 -5.87
N SER A 562 32.50 -24.54 -6.27
CA SER A 562 32.43 -25.67 -7.19
C SER A 562 33.03 -25.20 -8.53
N PRO A 563 33.88 -26.00 -9.19
CA PRO A 563 34.64 -25.54 -10.34
C PRO A 563 33.72 -25.42 -11.56
N GLY A 564 33.43 -24.20 -12.00
CA GLY A 564 32.56 -24.04 -13.17
C GLY A 564 32.19 -22.61 -13.49
N LEU A 565 33.17 -21.72 -13.61
CA LEU A 565 33.14 -20.54 -14.49
C LEU A 565 34.59 -20.04 -14.65
N PRO A 566 35.03 -19.65 -15.86
CA PRO A 566 36.43 -19.46 -16.16
C PRO A 566 36.96 -18.22 -15.41
N LYS A 567 38.00 -18.44 -14.61
CA LYS A 567 38.81 -17.37 -14.04
C LYS A 567 39.46 -16.60 -15.20
N TYR A 568 39.17 -15.31 -15.32
CA TYR A 568 40.06 -14.39 -16.03
C TYR A 568 41.37 -14.33 -15.24
N SER A 569 42.35 -15.15 -15.63
CA SER A 569 43.71 -15.08 -15.11
C SER A 569 44.43 -13.92 -15.81
N SER A 570 44.70 -12.85 -15.06
CA SER A 570 45.73 -11.88 -15.44
C SER A 570 47.10 -12.55 -15.25
N SER A 571 47.58 -13.26 -16.27
CA SER A 571 48.95 -13.74 -16.30
C SER A 571 49.89 -12.57 -16.55
N GLY A 572 50.57 -12.13 -15.49
CA GLY A 572 51.75 -11.28 -15.61
C GLY A 572 52.88 -12.06 -16.31
N GLY A 573 53.34 -11.54 -17.44
CA GLY A 573 54.56 -11.96 -18.10
C GLY A 573 55.55 -10.79 -18.15
N ARG A 574 56.67 -10.89 -17.41
CA ARG A 574 57.85 -10.06 -17.64
C ARG A 574 58.58 -10.60 -18.86
N HIS A 575 58.94 -9.75 -19.84
CA HIS A 575 60.30 -9.68 -20.39
C HIS A 575 60.53 -8.48 -21.33
N LYS A 576 61.51 -7.65 -20.93
CA LYS A 576 62.62 -7.02 -21.68
C LYS A 576 62.35 -6.19 -22.95
N HIS A 577 62.70 -4.90 -22.82
CA HIS A 577 63.24 -3.93 -23.79
C HIS A 577 63.55 -4.42 -25.22
N ILE A 578 62.90 -3.79 -26.23
CA ILE A 578 63.49 -3.28 -27.48
C ILE A 578 62.76 -1.95 -27.85
N GLN A 579 63.48 -1.04 -28.51
CA GLN A 579 63.28 0.41 -28.67
C GLN A 579 62.18 0.89 -29.65
N ASN A 580 61.70 2.13 -29.40
CA ASN A 580 60.94 3.11 -30.23
C ASN A 580 59.46 2.83 -30.56
N PRO A 581 58.57 3.83 -30.33
CA PRO A 581 58.10 4.63 -31.47
C PRO A 581 57.80 6.12 -31.17
N VAL A 582 58.42 7.01 -31.95
CA VAL A 582 57.85 8.34 -32.25
C VAL A 582 56.94 8.14 -33.47
N LYS A 583 55.66 7.81 -33.26
CA LYS A 583 54.59 7.95 -34.28
C LYS A 583 53.14 7.76 -33.80
N GLU A 584 52.88 7.46 -32.52
CA GLU A 584 51.51 7.40 -31.98
C GLU A 584 51.08 8.63 -31.17
N GLY A 585 52.00 9.55 -30.84
CA GLY A 585 51.69 10.76 -30.07
C GLY A 585 50.92 11.86 -30.84
N ASN A 586 50.93 11.84 -32.17
CA ASN A 586 50.23 12.87 -32.97
C ASN A 586 48.76 12.53 -33.25
N ARG A 587 48.39 11.24 -33.27
CA ARG A 587 47.00 10.83 -33.57
C ARG A 587 46.05 11.03 -32.39
N LEU A 588 46.55 10.96 -31.15
CA LEU A 588 45.77 11.19 -29.93
C LEU A 588 45.56 12.69 -29.62
N ARG A 589 46.43 13.58 -30.13
CA ARG A 589 46.24 15.04 -29.98
C ARG A 589 45.19 15.60 -30.95
N GLU A 590 45.08 15.05 -32.16
CA GLU A 590 44.05 15.46 -33.12
C GLU A 590 42.64 15.04 -32.67
N ILE A 591 42.47 13.83 -32.12
CA ILE A 591 41.17 13.34 -31.62
C ILE A 591 40.67 14.14 -30.41
N ASN A 592 41.56 14.57 -29.51
CA ASN A 592 41.19 15.40 -28.36
C ASN A 592 40.82 16.84 -28.76
N ASN A 593 41.45 17.40 -29.80
CA ASN A 593 41.10 18.72 -30.31
C ASN A 593 39.74 18.73 -31.01
N ASP A 594 39.40 17.68 -31.76
CA ASP A 594 38.10 17.55 -32.42
C ASP A 594 36.94 17.36 -31.42
N LEU A 595 37.17 16.64 -30.31
CA LEU A 595 36.17 16.52 -29.22
C LEU A 595 35.95 17.85 -28.49
N MET A 596 37.02 18.61 -28.22
CA MET A 596 36.95 19.94 -27.61
C MET A 596 36.21 20.95 -28.51
N MET A 597 36.47 20.94 -29.82
CA MET A 597 35.83 21.84 -30.78
C MET A 597 34.34 21.53 -30.99
N ASN A 598 33.95 20.25 -30.95
CA ASN A 598 32.54 19.86 -31.04
C ASN A 598 31.75 20.23 -29.76
N ASN A 599 32.36 20.11 -28.58
CA ASN A 599 31.75 20.55 -27.33
C ASN A 599 31.58 22.07 -27.26
N CYS A 600 32.56 22.85 -27.76
CA CYS A 600 32.43 24.31 -27.89
C CYS A 600 31.32 24.74 -28.86
N ARG A 601 31.13 24.04 -29.98
CA ARG A 601 30.03 24.32 -30.93
C ARG A 601 28.65 24.04 -30.33
N SER A 602 28.50 22.93 -29.60
CA SER A 602 27.24 22.62 -28.90
C SER A 602 26.92 23.65 -27.82
N LEU A 603 27.92 24.14 -27.08
CA LEU A 603 27.73 25.20 -26.08
C LEU A 603 27.31 26.53 -26.74
N HIS A 604 27.88 26.87 -27.90
CA HIS A 604 27.53 28.09 -28.64
C HIS A 604 26.09 28.07 -29.17
N VAL A 605 25.60 26.91 -29.63
CA VAL A 605 24.20 26.72 -30.06
C VAL A 605 23.26 26.87 -28.86
N MET A 606 23.61 26.31 -27.71
CA MET A 606 22.79 26.40 -26.50
C MET A 606 22.71 27.83 -25.95
N VAL A 607 23.82 28.57 -25.95
CA VAL A 607 23.86 30.00 -25.56
C VAL A 607 23.07 30.87 -26.55
N SER A 608 23.18 30.60 -27.86
CA SER A 608 22.40 31.32 -28.88
C SER A 608 20.89 31.09 -28.74
N PHE A 609 20.49 29.86 -28.36
CA PHE A 609 19.10 29.52 -28.10
C PHE A 609 18.55 30.23 -26.86
N LEU A 610 19.33 30.27 -25.77
CA LEU A 610 18.97 31.00 -24.54
C LEU A 610 18.88 32.52 -24.76
N LEU A 611 19.80 33.11 -25.54
CA LEU A 611 19.74 34.52 -25.93
C LEU A 611 18.51 34.83 -26.81
N GLY A 612 18.11 33.89 -27.68
CA GLY A 612 16.87 33.98 -28.45
C GLY A 612 15.63 34.02 -27.57
N ILE A 613 15.57 33.17 -26.54
CA ILE A 613 14.46 33.15 -25.56
C ILE A 613 14.42 34.46 -24.76
N LEU A 614 15.56 34.96 -24.29
CA LEU A 614 15.66 36.24 -23.59
C LEU A 614 15.19 37.43 -24.46
N SER A 615 15.57 37.44 -25.74
CA SER A 615 15.12 38.46 -26.70
C SER A 615 13.60 38.40 -26.96
N ALA A 616 13.01 37.20 -26.97
CA ALA A 616 11.57 37.01 -27.11
C ALA A 616 10.82 37.47 -25.86
N CYS A 617 11.30 37.14 -24.67
CA CYS A 617 10.74 37.63 -23.40
C CYS A 617 10.78 39.16 -23.30
N GLN A 618 11.89 39.78 -23.72
CA GLN A 618 12.02 41.25 -23.67
C GLN A 618 11.07 41.96 -24.65
N ARG A 619 10.79 41.35 -25.82
CA ARG A 619 9.77 41.85 -26.76
C ARG A 619 8.34 41.69 -26.24
N CYS A 620 8.03 40.59 -25.56
CA CYS A 620 6.76 40.43 -24.86
C CYS A 620 6.59 41.45 -23.74
N LEU A 621 7.64 41.71 -22.96
CA LEU A 621 7.60 42.69 -21.86
C LEU A 621 7.40 44.13 -22.37
N CYS A 622 8.07 44.51 -23.46
CA CYS A 622 7.84 45.81 -24.11
C CYS A 622 6.43 45.94 -24.71
N SER A 623 5.87 44.86 -25.25
CA SER A 623 4.49 44.86 -25.77
C SER A 623 3.46 44.97 -24.64
N LEU A 624 3.75 44.37 -23.47
CA LEU A 624 2.90 44.51 -22.28
C LEU A 624 2.94 45.94 -21.72
N LEU A 625 4.12 46.58 -21.73
CA LEU A 625 4.29 47.97 -21.29
C LEU A 625 3.65 49.00 -22.23
N GLN A 626 3.51 48.69 -23.52
CA GLN A 626 2.74 49.51 -24.47
C GLN A 626 1.22 49.35 -24.32
N PHE A 627 0.76 48.27 -23.70
CA PHE A 627 -0.66 48.05 -23.38
C PHE A 627 -1.09 48.71 -22.05
N LEU A 628 -0.13 49.14 -21.23
CA LEU A 628 -0.35 49.73 -19.91
C LEU A 628 -0.11 51.25 -19.85
N ASN A 629 0.16 51.90 -21.00
CA ASN A 629 0.29 53.36 -21.15
C ASN A 629 -0.82 53.94 -22.01
#